data_AF-X1I228-F1
#
_entry.id   AF-X1I228-F1
#
_cell.length_a   1.000
_cell.length_b   1.000
_cell.length_c   1.000
_cell.angle_alpha   90.00
_cell.angle_beta   90.00
_cell.angle_gamma   90.00
#
_symmetry.space_group_name_H-M   'P 1'
#
loop_
_entity.id
_entity.type
_entity.pdbx_description
1 polymer ?
#
loop_
_entity_poly.entity_id
_entity_poly.type
_entity_poly.pdbx_seq_one_letter_code
_entity_poly.pdbx_strand_id
1 'polypeptide(L)'
;VIPKGLYAGIGIDGFIAAYKEAAKASSKLNIVYIDQPLHVAVQVIDENYDEIWTAGKGSYKLQRSGVIANGGEIIIYAPHIKCFHSKPEIDTALRQIGYHCKGYVQQYLRSNPGFSKNVAAHVINVRGPGTYNSTTGKEEFAFSVTLATGISEDACRAVGLGYKDPNSLHKEDFRGPGKLWIQNDGKYLYDIKK
;
A
#
# COMPACT_ATOMS: atom_id res chain seq x y z
N VAL A 1 13.13 10.18 -14.80
CA VAL A 1 13.17 8.69 -14.81
C VAL A 1 14.13 8.26 -15.92
N ILE A 2 15.07 7.36 -15.65
CA ILE A 2 15.97 6.81 -16.69
C ILE A 2 15.34 5.54 -17.25
N PRO A 3 14.93 5.51 -18.53
CA PRO A 3 14.39 4.29 -19.14
C PRO A 3 15.41 3.15 -19.08
N LYS A 4 14.96 1.95 -18.68
CA LYS A 4 15.80 0.74 -18.60
C LYS A 4 15.63 -0.18 -19.81
N GLY A 5 14.63 0.08 -20.65
CA GLY A 5 14.36 -0.66 -21.89
C GLY A 5 13.18 -0.03 -22.63
N LEU A 6 13.13 -0.25 -23.94
CA LEU A 6 12.01 0.09 -24.82
C LEU A 6 11.67 -1.15 -25.64
N TYR A 7 10.47 -1.67 -25.45
CA TYR A 7 9.93 -2.80 -26.21
C TYR A 7 8.76 -2.31 -27.04
N ALA A 8 8.78 -2.57 -28.34
CA ALA A 8 7.76 -2.11 -29.27
C ALA A 8 7.10 -3.30 -29.96
N GLY A 9 5.81 -3.16 -30.26
CA GLY A 9 5.01 -4.13 -30.99
C GLY A 9 3.75 -3.46 -31.54
N ILE A 10 3.23 -3.97 -32.66
CA ILE A 10 2.03 -3.46 -33.33
C ILE A 10 0.91 -4.49 -33.21
N GLY A 11 -0.31 -4.02 -32.98
CA GLY A 11 -1.47 -4.90 -32.80
C GLY A 11 -1.46 -5.64 -31.45
N ILE A 12 -2.47 -6.48 -31.23
CA ILE A 12 -2.66 -7.20 -29.96
C ILE A 12 -1.49 -8.16 -29.68
N ASP A 13 -1.06 -8.92 -30.69
CA ASP A 13 0.04 -9.88 -30.53
C ASP A 13 1.37 -9.16 -30.23
N GLY A 14 1.63 -8.04 -30.91
CA GLY A 14 2.77 -7.19 -30.65
C GLY A 14 2.77 -6.62 -29.23
N PHE A 15 1.62 -6.15 -28.75
CA PHE A 15 1.47 -5.66 -27.37
C PHE A 15 1.76 -6.76 -26.35
N ILE A 16 1.20 -7.97 -26.54
CA ILE A 16 1.41 -9.11 -25.64
C ILE A 16 2.90 -9.50 -25.61
N ALA A 17 3.56 -9.57 -26.78
CA ALA A 17 4.97 -9.91 -26.88
C ALA A 17 5.85 -8.85 -26.17
N ALA A 18 5.61 -7.56 -26.44
CA ALA A 18 6.35 -6.46 -25.81
C ALA A 18 6.15 -6.44 -24.28
N TYR A 19 4.92 -6.66 -23.80
CA TYR A 19 4.62 -6.72 -22.37
C TYR A 19 5.32 -7.89 -21.67
N LYS A 20 5.38 -9.08 -22.30
CA LYS A 20 6.09 -10.24 -21.74
C LYS A 20 7.58 -9.96 -21.54
N GLU A 21 8.23 -9.35 -22.53
CA GLU A 21 9.65 -8.99 -22.42
C GLU A 21 9.87 -7.89 -21.37
N ALA A 22 8.99 -6.88 -21.32
CA ALA A 22 9.04 -5.84 -20.29
C ALA A 22 8.88 -6.42 -18.87
N ALA A 23 7.95 -7.35 -18.66
CA ALA A 23 7.74 -8.01 -17.37
C ALA A 23 8.95 -8.86 -16.95
N LYS A 24 9.58 -9.57 -17.91
CA LYS A 24 10.81 -10.35 -17.69
C LYS A 24 12.01 -9.48 -17.32
N ALA A 25 12.12 -8.29 -17.91
CA ALA A 25 13.14 -7.32 -17.50
C ALA A 25 12.82 -6.72 -16.12
N SER A 26 11.56 -6.33 -15.89
CA SER A 26 11.10 -5.76 -14.62
C SER A 26 11.33 -6.72 -13.44
N SER A 27 11.11 -8.03 -13.60
CA SER A 27 11.33 -9.01 -12.53
C SER A 27 12.79 -9.10 -12.06
N LYS A 28 13.75 -8.67 -12.89
CA LYS A 28 15.18 -8.61 -12.53
C LYS A 28 15.59 -7.26 -11.95
N LEU A 29 14.86 -6.20 -12.27
CA LEU A 29 15.25 -4.82 -11.98
C LEU A 29 14.43 -4.19 -10.84
N ASN A 30 13.19 -4.63 -10.66
CA ASN A 30 12.22 -3.97 -9.79
C ASN A 30 11.91 -4.76 -8.51
N ILE A 31 12.74 -5.74 -8.16
CA ILE A 31 12.60 -6.52 -6.92
C ILE A 31 13.81 -6.29 -6.04
N VAL A 32 13.57 -5.85 -4.80
CA VAL A 32 14.59 -5.73 -3.76
C VAL A 32 14.44 -6.92 -2.81
N TYR A 33 15.54 -7.65 -2.61
CA TYR A 33 15.56 -8.80 -1.72
C TYR A 33 16.18 -8.44 -0.37
N ILE A 34 15.46 -8.74 0.70
CA ILE A 34 15.88 -8.52 2.10
C ILE A 34 16.19 -9.84 2.80
N ASP A 35 17.07 -9.81 3.78
CA ASP A 35 17.57 -11.00 4.49
C ASP A 35 16.68 -11.45 5.66
N GLN A 36 15.78 -10.59 6.15
CA GLN A 36 14.92 -10.86 7.30
C GLN A 36 13.61 -10.07 7.23
N PRO A 37 12.53 -10.55 7.88
CA PRO A 37 11.28 -9.79 7.99
C PRO A 37 11.46 -8.42 8.65
N LEU A 38 10.66 -7.44 8.22
CA LEU A 38 10.64 -6.08 8.77
C LEU A 38 9.54 -5.98 9.84
N HIS A 39 9.92 -5.55 11.04
CA HIS A 39 8.98 -5.13 12.07
C HIS A 39 8.41 -3.75 11.78
N VAL A 40 9.19 -2.88 11.14
CA VAL A 40 8.70 -1.57 10.68
C VAL A 40 9.38 -1.15 9.38
N ALA A 41 8.58 -0.67 8.44
CA ALA A 41 9.05 -0.13 7.17
C ALA A 41 8.44 1.25 6.94
N VAL A 42 9.28 2.26 6.72
CA VAL A 42 8.83 3.60 6.32
C VAL A 42 8.98 3.73 4.82
N GLN A 43 7.87 4.01 4.14
CA GLN A 43 7.80 4.28 2.72
C GLN A 43 7.71 5.78 2.49
N VAL A 44 8.83 6.39 2.06
CA VAL A 44 8.88 7.80 1.69
C VAL A 44 8.25 7.95 0.30
N ILE A 45 7.10 8.58 0.28
CA ILE A 45 6.28 8.78 -0.91
C ILE A 45 6.76 10.05 -1.63
N ASP A 46 7.01 9.90 -2.92
CA ASP A 46 7.41 10.97 -3.83
C ASP A 46 6.26 11.98 -4.04
N GLU A 47 6.59 13.26 -4.26
CA GLU A 47 5.61 14.33 -4.48
C GLU A 47 4.73 14.11 -5.72
N ASN A 48 5.14 13.25 -6.66
CA ASN A 48 4.29 12.85 -7.79
C ASN A 48 3.09 11.97 -7.41
N TYR A 49 2.95 11.61 -6.14
CA TYR A 49 1.76 10.95 -5.58
C TYR A 49 1.02 11.92 -4.67
N ASP A 50 -0.17 12.36 -5.10
CA ASP A 50 -0.89 13.47 -4.46
C ASP A 50 -1.91 13.03 -3.40
N GLU A 51 -2.18 11.73 -3.30
CA GLU A 51 -3.33 11.18 -2.57
C GLU A 51 -3.07 9.74 -2.08
N ILE A 52 -3.76 9.31 -1.02
CA ILE A 52 -3.62 7.93 -0.50
C ILE A 52 -3.94 6.87 -1.57
N TRP A 53 -4.82 7.19 -2.52
CA TRP A 53 -5.11 6.32 -3.65
C TRP A 53 -3.86 5.82 -4.38
N THR A 54 -2.88 6.70 -4.60
CA THR A 54 -1.62 6.35 -5.26
C THR A 54 -0.50 6.06 -4.27
N ALA A 55 -0.44 6.77 -3.14
CA ALA A 55 0.54 6.56 -2.07
C ALA A 55 0.39 5.21 -1.36
N GLY A 56 -0.80 4.60 -1.44
CA GLY A 56 -1.06 3.24 -0.99
C GLY A 56 -0.05 2.22 -1.55
N LYS A 57 0.62 2.53 -2.68
CA LYS A 57 1.75 1.75 -3.22
C LYS A 57 2.79 1.42 -2.17
N GLY A 58 3.02 2.29 -1.19
CA GLY A 58 3.90 2.02 -0.07
C GLY A 58 3.52 0.73 0.67
N SER A 59 2.22 0.47 0.87
CA SER A 59 1.74 -0.76 1.48
C SER A 59 1.93 -1.97 0.56
N TYR A 60 1.27 -2.02 -0.61
CA TYR A 60 1.22 -3.26 -1.40
C TYR A 60 2.56 -3.70 -2.00
N LYS A 61 3.59 -2.84 -2.05
CA LYS A 61 4.96 -3.26 -2.40
C LYS A 61 5.68 -4.07 -1.33
N LEU A 62 5.16 -4.09 -0.11
CA LEU A 62 5.74 -4.78 1.04
C LEU A 62 4.92 -6.02 1.46
N GLN A 63 3.86 -6.36 0.72
CA GLN A 63 2.90 -7.40 1.13
C GLN A 63 3.26 -8.83 0.70
N ARG A 64 4.44 -9.06 0.10
CA ARG A 64 4.89 -10.44 -0.15
C ARG A 64 5.06 -11.17 1.19
N SER A 65 4.69 -12.44 1.20
CA SER A 65 4.72 -13.26 2.42
C SER A 65 6.13 -13.26 3.03
N GLY A 66 6.20 -12.95 4.33
CA GLY A 66 7.45 -12.89 5.09
C GLY A 66 8.20 -11.54 5.03
N VAL A 67 7.84 -10.60 4.15
CA VAL A 67 8.52 -9.30 4.08
C VAL A 67 8.25 -8.45 5.32
N ILE A 68 6.98 -8.33 5.73
CA ILE A 68 6.60 -7.71 7.01
C ILE A 68 6.36 -8.82 8.02
N ALA A 69 6.96 -8.69 9.20
CA ALA A 69 6.73 -9.60 10.32
C ALA A 69 5.27 -9.54 10.79
N ASN A 70 4.75 -10.63 11.37
CA ASN A 70 3.43 -10.60 11.99
C ASN A 70 3.38 -9.53 13.09
N GLY A 71 2.35 -8.69 13.06
CA GLY A 71 2.21 -7.53 13.94
C GLY A 71 3.14 -6.35 13.58
N GLY A 72 3.85 -6.42 12.46
CA GLY A 72 4.69 -5.32 11.98
C GLY A 72 3.90 -4.10 11.52
N GLU A 73 4.61 -3.04 11.14
CA GLU A 73 4.03 -1.76 10.75
C GLU A 73 4.58 -1.28 9.40
N ILE A 74 3.69 -0.86 8.50
CA ILE A 74 4.05 -0.09 7.31
C ILE A 74 3.63 1.36 7.54
N ILE A 75 4.60 2.28 7.50
CA ILE A 75 4.37 3.72 7.62
C ILE A 75 4.45 4.34 6.23
N ILE A 76 3.35 4.94 5.77
CA ILE A 76 3.30 5.73 4.53
C ILE A 76 3.67 7.17 4.91
N TYR A 77 4.92 7.56 4.64
CA TYR A 77 5.45 8.89 4.92
C TYR A 77 5.27 9.80 3.69
N ALA A 78 4.31 10.71 3.78
CA ALA A 78 3.92 11.63 2.70
C ALA A 78 3.37 12.95 3.28
N PRO A 79 4.22 13.82 3.86
CA PRO A 79 3.76 15.02 4.58
C PRO A 79 2.91 15.96 3.72
N HIS A 80 3.09 15.93 2.40
CA HIS A 80 2.35 16.74 1.42
C HIS A 80 0.91 16.27 1.16
N ILE A 81 0.59 15.00 1.43
CA ILE A 81 -0.73 14.42 1.12
C ILE A 81 -1.76 14.80 2.16
N LYS A 82 -2.93 15.29 1.71
CA LYS A 82 -4.02 15.80 2.58
C LYS A 82 -5.39 15.17 2.32
N CYS A 83 -5.50 14.23 1.38
CA CYS A 83 -6.75 13.56 1.05
C CYS A 83 -6.55 12.08 0.73
N PHE A 84 -7.63 11.30 0.76
CA PHE A 84 -7.59 9.91 0.31
C PHE A 84 -7.72 9.83 -1.20
N HIS A 85 -8.54 10.71 -1.79
CA HIS A 85 -8.70 10.85 -3.23
C HIS A 85 -9.06 12.31 -3.61
N SER A 86 -8.65 12.75 -4.79
CA SER A 86 -8.85 14.09 -5.36
C SER A 86 -10.29 14.31 -5.84
N LYS A 87 -10.93 13.28 -6.38
CA LYS A 87 -12.38 13.26 -6.66
C LYS A 87 -13.20 13.12 -5.37
N PRO A 88 -14.05 14.11 -5.02
CA PRO A 88 -14.81 14.11 -3.76
C PRO A 88 -15.72 12.89 -3.55
N GLU A 89 -16.31 12.35 -4.62
CA GLU A 89 -17.23 11.20 -4.53
C GLU A 89 -16.47 9.94 -4.11
N ILE A 90 -15.24 9.77 -4.60
CA ILE A 90 -14.38 8.63 -4.26
C ILE A 90 -13.79 8.81 -2.86
N ASP A 91 -13.37 10.03 -2.49
CA ASP A 91 -12.88 10.33 -1.14
C ASP A 91 -13.98 10.05 -0.09
N THR A 92 -15.21 10.46 -0.37
CA THR A 92 -16.38 10.17 0.47
C THR A 92 -16.62 8.68 0.60
N ALA A 93 -16.58 7.93 -0.51
CA ALA A 93 -16.75 6.48 -0.49
C ALA A 93 -15.65 5.78 0.30
N LEU A 94 -14.38 6.21 0.19
CA LEU A 94 -13.25 5.69 0.96
C LEU A 94 -13.46 5.92 2.46
N ARG A 95 -13.93 7.10 2.85
CA ARG A 95 -14.26 7.43 4.24
C ARG A 95 -15.45 6.63 4.76
N GLN A 96 -16.42 6.34 3.92
CA GLN A 96 -17.62 5.59 4.29
C GLN A 96 -17.32 4.11 4.58
N ILE A 97 -16.49 3.47 3.75
CA ILE A 97 -16.18 2.04 3.94
C ILE A 97 -15.02 1.83 4.91
N GLY A 98 -14.00 2.70 4.92
CA GLY A 98 -12.77 2.51 5.68
C GLY A 98 -11.84 1.43 5.09
N TYR A 99 -10.66 1.27 5.69
CA TYR A 99 -9.63 0.32 5.29
C TYR A 99 -9.72 -0.97 6.10
N HIS A 100 -10.26 -2.01 5.46
CA HIS A 100 -10.59 -3.29 6.09
C HIS A 100 -10.04 -4.48 5.31
N CYS A 101 -9.98 -5.65 5.95
CA CYS A 101 -9.55 -6.87 5.30
C CYS A 101 -10.60 -7.36 4.30
N LYS A 102 -10.19 -8.26 3.40
CA LYS A 102 -11.05 -8.80 2.35
C LYS A 102 -12.36 -9.39 2.88
N GLY A 103 -12.32 -10.11 4.01
CA GLY A 103 -13.50 -10.75 4.59
C GLY A 103 -14.58 -9.74 5.01
N TYR A 104 -14.18 -8.67 5.68
CA TYR A 104 -15.08 -7.57 6.04
C TYR A 104 -15.67 -6.92 4.79
N VAL A 105 -14.82 -6.55 3.82
CA VAL A 105 -15.26 -5.83 2.60
C VAL A 105 -16.22 -6.68 1.78
N GLN A 106 -16.02 -8.00 1.72
CA GLN A 106 -16.98 -8.92 1.08
C GLN A 106 -18.34 -8.90 1.79
N GLN A 107 -18.37 -8.88 3.12
CA GLN A 107 -19.62 -8.75 3.88
C GLN A 107 -20.27 -7.38 3.63
N TYR A 108 -19.48 -6.31 3.66
CA TYR A 108 -19.96 -4.96 3.38
C TYR A 108 -20.64 -4.86 2.01
N LEU A 109 -20.05 -5.44 0.97
CA LEU A 109 -20.60 -5.46 -0.39
C LEU A 109 -21.90 -6.29 -0.51
N ARG A 110 -22.10 -7.31 0.34
CA ARG A 110 -23.39 -8.03 0.36
C ARG A 110 -24.51 -7.14 0.88
N SER A 111 -24.22 -6.33 1.89
CA SER A 111 -25.17 -5.36 2.45
C SER A 111 -25.30 -4.09 1.59
N ASN A 112 -24.29 -3.77 0.78
CA ASN A 112 -24.24 -2.57 -0.05
C ASN A 112 -23.90 -2.92 -1.52
N PRO A 113 -24.79 -3.61 -2.25
CA PRO A 113 -24.48 -4.16 -3.57
C PRO A 113 -24.17 -3.09 -4.64
N GLY A 114 -24.64 -1.86 -4.45
CA GLY A 114 -24.36 -0.72 -5.32
C GLY A 114 -23.02 -0.02 -5.05
N PHE A 115 -22.28 -0.43 -4.02
CA PHE A 115 -21.02 0.23 -3.66
C PHE A 115 -19.92 -0.03 -4.71
N SER A 116 -19.06 0.98 -4.91
CA SER A 116 -18.01 0.92 -5.92
C SER A 116 -17.01 -0.20 -5.64
N LYS A 117 -16.96 -1.19 -6.54
CA LYS A 117 -15.97 -2.28 -6.47
C LYS A 117 -14.53 -1.80 -6.63
N ASN A 118 -14.31 -0.65 -7.30
CA ASN A 118 -12.99 -0.06 -7.43
C ASN A 118 -12.48 0.45 -6.06
N VAL A 119 -13.35 1.16 -5.32
CA VAL A 119 -13.05 1.62 -3.96
C VAL A 119 -12.85 0.42 -3.03
N ALA A 120 -13.77 -0.56 -3.09
CA ALA A 120 -13.66 -1.78 -2.30
C ALA A 120 -12.35 -2.55 -2.55
N ALA A 121 -11.89 -2.64 -3.79
CA ALA A 121 -10.61 -3.26 -4.12
C ALA A 121 -9.43 -2.45 -3.56
N HIS A 122 -9.47 -1.12 -3.70
CA HIS A 122 -8.42 -0.25 -3.19
C HIS A 122 -8.23 -0.39 -1.67
N VAL A 123 -9.31 -0.37 -0.89
CA VAL A 123 -9.21 -0.45 0.57
C VAL A 123 -8.61 -1.77 1.03
N ILE A 124 -8.95 -2.89 0.38
CA ILE A 124 -8.33 -4.20 0.63
C ILE A 124 -6.84 -4.15 0.29
N ASN A 125 -6.49 -3.61 -0.89
CA ASN A 125 -5.11 -3.57 -1.38
C ASN A 125 -4.21 -2.77 -0.42
N VAL A 126 -4.69 -1.67 0.13
CA VAL A 126 -3.93 -0.87 1.10
C VAL A 126 -3.87 -1.57 2.45
N ARG A 127 -5.00 -2.08 2.97
CA ARG A 127 -5.06 -2.65 4.32
C ARG A 127 -4.24 -3.93 4.46
N GLY A 128 -4.20 -4.73 3.40
CA GLY A 128 -3.45 -5.98 3.36
C GLY A 128 -4.19 -7.18 4.00
N PRO A 129 -3.47 -8.29 4.21
CA PRO A 129 -4.05 -9.54 4.72
C PRO A 129 -4.55 -9.41 6.17
N GLY A 130 -5.69 -10.05 6.41
CA GLY A 130 -6.32 -10.15 7.72
C GLY A 130 -7.49 -11.14 7.69
N THR A 131 -7.98 -11.48 8.87
CA THR A 131 -9.15 -12.34 9.07
C THR A 131 -10.33 -11.50 9.55
N TYR A 132 -11.54 -11.94 9.21
CA TYR A 132 -12.79 -11.32 9.67
C TYR A 132 -13.70 -12.40 10.25
N ASN A 133 -14.11 -12.21 11.51
CA ASN A 133 -15.09 -13.06 12.16
C ASN A 133 -16.48 -12.44 11.98
N SER A 134 -17.27 -12.99 11.06
CA SER A 134 -18.60 -12.46 10.74
C SER A 134 -19.62 -12.54 11.87
N THR A 135 -19.39 -13.38 12.89
CA THR A 135 -20.28 -13.51 14.05
C THR A 135 -20.03 -12.41 15.07
N THR A 136 -18.77 -12.01 15.26
CA THR A 136 -18.38 -11.00 16.27
C THR A 136 -18.10 -9.62 15.68
N GLY A 137 -17.96 -9.53 14.35
CA GLY A 137 -17.54 -8.32 13.65
C GLY A 137 -16.05 -7.98 13.83
N LYS A 138 -15.25 -8.82 14.49
CA LYS A 138 -13.83 -8.55 14.76
C LYS A 138 -12.96 -8.84 13.55
N GLU A 139 -11.96 -7.97 13.35
CA GLU A 139 -10.88 -8.17 12.39
C GLU A 139 -9.53 -8.32 13.09
N GLU A 140 -8.70 -9.20 12.55
CA GLU A 140 -7.30 -9.35 12.94
C GLU A 140 -6.42 -9.18 11.70
N PHE A 141 -5.39 -8.34 11.80
CA PHE A 141 -4.57 -7.96 10.66
C PHE A 141 -3.15 -8.49 10.82
N ALA A 142 -2.51 -8.87 9.71
CA ALA A 142 -1.14 -9.35 9.73
C ALA A 142 -0.14 -8.25 10.11
N PHE A 143 -0.45 -6.99 9.80
CA PHE A 143 0.35 -5.80 10.12
C PHE A 143 -0.55 -4.55 10.20
N SER A 144 -0.04 -3.46 10.74
CA SER A 144 -0.66 -2.14 10.71
C SER A 144 -0.21 -1.32 9.49
N VAL A 145 -1.09 -0.44 9.03
CA VAL A 145 -0.77 0.59 8.05
C VAL A 145 -1.02 1.94 8.70
N THR A 146 0.01 2.77 8.73
CA THR A 146 0.05 4.04 9.45
C THR A 146 0.35 5.16 8.48
N LEU A 147 -0.43 6.24 8.55
CA LEU A 147 -0.23 7.43 7.74
C LEU A 147 0.59 8.45 8.51
N ALA A 148 1.72 8.86 7.93
CA ALA A 148 2.48 10.03 8.34
C ALA A 148 2.35 11.09 7.25
N THR A 149 1.20 11.75 7.24
CA THR A 149 0.78 12.68 6.18
C THR A 149 0.18 13.96 6.77
N GLY A 150 -0.30 14.85 5.92
CA GLY A 150 -1.10 16.02 6.31
C GLY A 150 -2.57 15.73 6.61
N ILE A 151 -3.00 14.45 6.55
CA ILE A 151 -4.35 14.03 7.00
C ILE A 151 -4.35 13.98 8.53
N SER A 152 -5.37 14.54 9.16
CA SER A 152 -5.45 14.57 10.64
C SER A 152 -5.53 13.16 11.24
N GLU A 153 -5.04 13.03 12.47
CA GLU A 153 -5.11 11.79 13.23
C GLU A 153 -6.53 11.21 13.31
N ASP A 154 -7.52 12.05 13.62
CA ASP A 154 -8.92 11.64 13.72
C ASP A 154 -9.45 11.10 12.38
N ALA A 155 -9.08 11.73 11.27
CA ALA A 155 -9.50 11.29 9.94
C ALA A 155 -8.85 9.95 9.55
N CYS A 156 -7.59 9.72 9.94
CA CYS A 156 -6.90 8.44 9.74
C CYS A 156 -7.56 7.32 10.56
N ARG A 157 -7.79 7.57 11.85
CA ARG A 157 -8.43 6.60 12.76
C ARG A 157 -9.86 6.28 12.35
N ALA A 158 -10.62 7.27 11.88
CA ALA A 158 -12.00 7.09 11.40
C ALA A 158 -12.10 6.10 10.22
N VAL A 159 -11.04 5.93 9.44
CA VAL A 159 -11.00 4.97 8.33
C VAL A 159 -10.21 3.70 8.66
N GLY A 160 -9.90 3.44 9.93
CA GLY A 160 -9.20 2.21 10.34
C GLY A 160 -7.70 2.18 10.05
N LEU A 161 -7.06 3.34 9.85
CA LEU A 161 -5.62 3.48 9.67
C LEU A 161 -4.95 4.11 10.88
N GLY A 162 -3.67 3.77 11.10
CA GLY A 162 -2.85 4.43 12.10
C GLY A 162 -2.44 5.84 11.68
N TYR A 163 -1.96 6.63 12.65
CA TYR A 163 -1.41 7.95 12.42
C TYR A 163 -0.07 8.12 13.15
N LYS A 164 0.86 8.84 12.54
CA LYS A 164 2.05 9.41 13.18
C LYS A 164 2.28 10.82 12.66
N ASP A 165 2.72 11.73 13.51
CA ASP A 165 3.13 13.07 13.06
C ASP A 165 4.35 12.93 12.13
N PRO A 166 4.28 13.36 10.86
CA PRO A 166 5.42 13.29 9.96
C PRO A 166 6.66 14.01 10.50
N ASN A 167 6.51 15.08 11.30
CA ASN A 167 7.66 15.81 11.85
C ASN A 167 8.40 15.03 12.95
N SER A 168 7.77 13.99 13.51
CA SER A 168 8.35 13.13 14.54
C SER A 168 9.19 11.97 13.99
N LEU A 169 9.21 11.77 12.67
CA LEU A 169 9.87 10.64 12.04
C LEU A 169 11.22 11.06 11.46
N HIS A 170 12.31 10.49 11.99
CA HIS A 170 13.65 10.70 11.48
C HIS A 170 14.22 9.40 10.91
N LYS A 171 14.95 9.50 9.80
CA LYS A 171 15.53 8.34 9.09
C LYS A 171 16.40 7.48 10.00
N GLU A 172 17.06 8.11 10.95
CA GLU A 172 17.98 7.52 11.92
C GLU A 172 17.28 6.51 12.84
N ASP A 173 16.00 6.71 13.16
CA ASP A 173 15.21 5.84 14.05
C ASP A 173 14.88 4.48 13.44
N PHE A 174 15.00 4.40 12.11
CA PHE A 174 14.69 3.22 11.28
C PHE A 174 15.95 2.52 10.78
N ARG A 175 17.08 2.72 11.47
CA ARG A 175 18.31 1.96 11.27
C ARG A 175 18.34 0.76 12.22
N GLY A 176 18.80 -0.38 11.72
CA GLY A 176 19.00 -1.60 12.51
C GLY A 176 18.13 -2.78 12.10
N PRO A 177 18.26 -3.92 12.81
CA PRO A 177 17.55 -5.14 12.45
C PRO A 177 16.03 -4.97 12.43
N GLY A 178 15.38 -5.49 11.38
CA GLY A 178 13.94 -5.44 11.20
C GLY A 178 13.34 -4.03 10.98
N LYS A 179 14.17 -3.00 10.77
CA LYS A 179 13.72 -1.64 10.45
C LYS A 179 14.23 -1.21 9.09
N LEU A 180 13.41 -0.52 8.31
CA LEU A 180 13.85 -0.02 7.02
C LEU A 180 13.23 1.35 6.69
N TRP A 181 14.09 2.32 6.36
CA TRP A 181 13.69 3.58 5.75
C TRP A 181 13.87 3.51 4.25
N ILE A 182 12.77 3.50 3.51
CA ILE A 182 12.76 3.33 2.06
C ILE A 182 12.54 4.69 1.39
N GLN A 183 13.58 5.18 0.71
CA GLN A 183 13.56 6.50 0.09
C GLN A 183 13.05 6.46 -1.37
N ASN A 184 12.13 7.36 -1.72
CA ASN A 184 11.61 7.63 -3.07
C ASN A 184 10.89 6.45 -3.76
N ASP A 185 10.16 5.62 -3.01
CA ASP A 185 9.93 4.25 -3.48
C ASP A 185 8.59 3.57 -3.15
N GLY A 186 7.52 4.05 -3.78
CA GLY A 186 6.39 3.18 -4.13
C GLY A 186 6.65 2.26 -5.35
N LYS A 187 7.91 2.09 -5.77
CA LYS A 187 8.29 1.62 -7.12
C LYS A 187 8.82 0.17 -7.09
N TYR A 188 9.72 -0.19 -6.17
CA TYR A 188 10.29 -1.52 -6.05
C TYR A 188 9.38 -2.45 -5.23
N LEU A 189 9.30 -3.71 -5.63
CA LEU A 189 8.64 -4.78 -4.90
C LEU A 189 9.65 -5.41 -3.94
N TYR A 190 9.29 -5.62 -2.69
CA TYR A 190 10.17 -6.28 -1.72
C TYR A 190 9.85 -7.77 -1.64
N ASP A 191 10.90 -8.57 -1.46
CA ASP A 191 10.80 -10.01 -1.24
C ASP A 191 11.87 -10.50 -0.26
N ILE A 192 11.65 -11.65 0.36
CA ILE A 192 12.62 -12.30 1.25
C ILE A 192 13.58 -13.15 0.41
N LYS A 193 14.89 -13.08 0.69
CA LYS A 193 15.86 -14.03 0.10
C LYS A 193 15.52 -15.44 0.58
N LYS A 194 15.43 -16.37 -0.36
CA LYS A 194 15.29 -17.80 -0.08
C LYS A 194 16.63 -18.43 0.24
#